data_AF-A0A350UJS2-F1
#
_entry.id   AF-A0A350UJS2-F1
#
_cell.length_a   1.000
_cell.length_b   1.000
_cell.length_c   1.000
_cell.angle_alpha   90.00
_cell.angle_beta   90.00
_cell.angle_gamma   90.00
#
_symmetry.space_group_name_H-M   'P 1'
#
loop_
_entity.id
_entity.type
_entity.pdbx_description
1 polymer ?
#
loop_
_entity_poly.entity_id
_entity_poly.type
_entity_poly.pdbx_seq_one_letter_code
_entity_poly.pdbx_strand_id
1 'polypeptide(L)'
;MLEQSLRVPWKQLSAAVDQIVEWRAFSLWVRAIADTEGSLPRVVCEAIKKRCPGYLEARSGGPVGKLWTELLAWSERTVFAQAVRGGWIEAAHYYSGTDPRSEPVWQHWERFTAAWAITKPERYPSFAEWWTEAQHTDAEVEGPLVEHAIESAAYSYWAVLVLMTNGDQPALREHIEQRCPAFFTRNFLPAGSDDAAVDRFREALEADLIGSGPRLDEARSAARSHLRLLRVAAYFAVCKEQARLTPAAPIPAFEAWLQQADNFVIAP
;
A
#
# COMPACT_ATOMS: atom_id res chain seq x y z
N MET A 1 -10.92 -7.34 0.72
CA MET A 1 -10.18 -6.07 0.56
C MET A 1 -9.46 -5.99 -0.79
N LEU A 2 -8.79 -7.05 -1.24
CA LEU A 2 -8.16 -7.10 -2.57
C LEU A 2 -9.13 -6.70 -3.70
N GLU A 3 -10.31 -7.29 -3.78
CA GLU A 3 -11.30 -6.96 -4.81
C GLU A 3 -11.61 -5.45 -4.88
N GLN A 4 -11.97 -4.82 -3.76
CA GLN A 4 -12.22 -3.37 -3.72
C GLN A 4 -10.99 -2.55 -4.13
N SER A 5 -9.78 -2.98 -3.77
CA SER A 5 -8.55 -2.28 -4.16
C SER A 5 -8.29 -2.27 -5.67
N LEU A 6 -8.85 -3.24 -6.39
CA LEU A 6 -8.73 -3.35 -7.84
C LEU A 6 -9.73 -2.45 -8.58
N ARG A 7 -10.72 -1.82 -7.90
CA ARG A 7 -11.70 -0.92 -8.55
C ARG A 7 -11.14 0.44 -8.97
N VAL A 8 -9.92 0.75 -8.55
CA VAL A 8 -9.27 2.05 -8.73
C VAL A 8 -7.80 1.83 -9.08
N PRO A 9 -7.11 2.69 -9.85
CA PRO A 9 -5.66 2.54 -10.09
C PRO A 9 -4.86 2.51 -8.78
N TRP A 10 -3.80 1.69 -8.71
CA TRP A 10 -3.05 1.49 -7.46
C TRP A 10 -2.42 2.80 -6.94
N LYS A 11 -1.98 3.68 -7.84
CA LYS A 11 -1.41 4.99 -7.47
C LYS A 11 -2.43 5.88 -6.76
N GLN A 12 -3.68 5.83 -7.22
CA GLN A 12 -4.76 6.59 -6.59
C GLN A 12 -5.14 5.99 -5.24
N LEU A 13 -5.15 4.65 -5.11
CA LEU A 13 -5.34 4.00 -3.81
C LEU A 13 -4.20 4.33 -2.83
N SER A 14 -2.95 4.30 -3.29
CA SER A 14 -1.77 4.67 -2.49
C SER A 14 -1.88 6.11 -1.98
N ALA A 15 -2.20 7.06 -2.86
CA ALA A 15 -2.40 8.46 -2.47
C ALA A 15 -3.57 8.66 -1.49
N ALA A 16 -4.59 7.80 -1.55
CA ALA A 16 -5.67 7.80 -0.56
C ALA A 16 -5.23 7.20 0.78
N VAL A 17 -4.42 6.13 0.77
CA VAL A 17 -3.80 5.56 1.96
C VAL A 17 -2.95 6.60 2.67
N ASP A 18 -2.06 7.30 1.95
CA ASP A 18 -1.23 8.38 2.49
C ASP A 18 -2.08 9.45 3.19
N GLN A 19 -3.14 9.89 2.53
CA GLN A 19 -4.06 10.88 3.10
C GLN A 19 -4.81 10.34 4.31
N ILE A 20 -5.28 9.09 4.30
CA ILE A 20 -5.99 8.50 5.45
C ILE A 20 -5.07 8.42 6.66
N VAL A 21 -3.81 8.01 6.47
CA VAL A 21 -2.82 7.97 7.56
C VAL A 21 -2.65 9.37 8.17
N GLU A 22 -2.46 10.39 7.32
CA GLU A 22 -2.32 11.78 7.79
C GLU A 22 -3.60 12.30 8.47
N TRP A 23 -4.79 11.96 7.97
CA TRP A 23 -6.07 12.35 8.57
C TRP A 23 -6.32 11.67 9.93
N ARG A 24 -5.94 10.40 10.06
CA ARG A 24 -5.98 9.67 11.34
C ARG A 24 -5.02 10.34 12.32
N ALA A 25 -3.80 10.63 11.90
CA ALA A 25 -2.82 11.35 12.69
C ALA A 25 -3.34 12.71 13.17
N PHE A 26 -3.94 13.50 12.27
CA PHE A 26 -4.56 14.77 12.61
C PHE A 26 -5.68 14.60 13.64
N SER A 27 -6.54 13.60 13.48
CA SER A 27 -7.62 13.30 14.42
C SER A 27 -7.10 12.91 15.81
N LEU A 28 -6.00 12.16 15.88
CA LEU A 28 -5.34 11.76 17.13
C LEU A 28 -4.68 12.95 17.83
N TRP A 29 -4.01 13.83 17.08
CA TRP A 29 -3.47 15.07 17.61
C TRP A 29 -4.58 15.97 18.19
N VAL A 30 -5.70 16.15 17.47
CA VAL A 30 -6.87 16.87 17.98
C VAL A 30 -7.39 16.21 19.26
N ARG A 31 -7.57 14.89 19.26
CA ARG A 31 -8.05 14.12 20.41
C ARG A 31 -7.16 14.33 21.63
N ALA A 32 -5.84 14.18 21.48
CA ALA A 32 -4.90 14.30 22.59
C ALA A 32 -5.02 15.64 23.32
N ILE A 33 -5.08 16.74 22.57
CA ILE A 33 -5.18 18.08 23.16
C ILE A 33 -6.57 18.32 23.75
N ALA A 34 -7.62 17.93 23.02
CA ALA A 34 -8.99 18.21 23.41
C ALA A 34 -9.42 17.39 24.64
N ASP A 35 -8.97 16.15 24.77
CA ASP A 35 -9.19 15.31 25.94
C ASP A 35 -8.40 15.85 27.15
N THR A 36 -7.18 16.36 26.94
CA THR A 36 -6.34 16.95 28.01
C THR A 36 -6.94 18.25 28.57
N GLU A 37 -7.50 19.11 27.70
CA GLU A 37 -8.05 20.41 28.11
C GLU A 37 -9.53 20.38 28.46
N GLY A 38 -10.27 19.33 28.07
CA GLY A 38 -11.74 19.29 28.18
C GLY A 38 -12.44 20.37 27.33
N SER A 39 -11.69 21.11 26.51
CA SER A 39 -12.12 22.21 25.66
C SER A 39 -11.30 22.20 24.38
N LEU A 40 -11.60 23.10 23.43
CA LEU A 40 -10.86 23.20 22.17
C LEU A 40 -9.93 24.43 22.19
N PRO A 41 -8.61 24.26 22.46
CA PRO A 41 -7.68 25.38 22.48
C PRO A 41 -7.58 26.06 21.12
N ARG A 42 -7.22 27.35 21.13
CA ARG A 42 -7.12 28.18 19.91
C ARG A 42 -6.24 27.54 18.83
N VAL A 43 -5.11 26.94 19.20
CA VAL A 43 -4.21 26.26 18.24
C VAL A 43 -4.92 25.14 17.48
N VAL A 44 -5.79 24.39 18.15
CA VAL A 44 -6.56 23.30 17.56
C VAL A 44 -7.69 23.86 16.69
N CYS A 45 -8.40 24.89 17.17
CA CYS A 45 -9.42 25.59 16.38
C CYS A 45 -8.87 26.10 15.05
N GLU A 46 -7.74 26.80 15.07
CA GLU A 46 -7.13 27.37 13.86
C GLU A 46 -6.66 26.27 12.91
N ALA A 47 -6.08 25.18 13.43
CA ALA A 47 -5.69 24.03 12.62
C ALA A 47 -6.90 23.37 11.94
N ILE A 48 -8.00 23.18 12.67
CA ILE A 48 -9.24 22.62 12.10
C ILE A 48 -9.85 23.56 11.08
N LYS A 49 -9.96 24.87 11.34
CA LYS A 49 -10.49 25.84 10.37
C LYS A 49 -9.69 25.85 9.07
N LYS A 50 -8.36 25.79 9.18
CA LYS A 50 -7.46 25.74 8.02
C LYS A 50 -7.65 24.46 7.20
N ARG A 51 -7.74 23.30 7.85
CA ARG A 51 -7.81 21.99 7.19
C ARG A 51 -9.22 21.57 6.76
N CYS A 52 -10.24 22.03 7.50
CA CYS A 52 -11.66 21.71 7.33
C CYS A 52 -12.49 23.00 7.27
N PRO A 53 -12.43 23.79 6.18
CA PRO A 53 -13.20 25.03 6.08
C PRO A 53 -14.70 24.81 6.28
N GLY A 54 -15.34 25.60 7.16
CA GLY A 54 -16.77 25.51 7.44
C GLY A 54 -17.18 24.39 8.41
N TYR A 55 -16.25 23.51 8.83
CA TYR A 55 -16.57 22.38 9.70
C TYR A 55 -16.98 22.83 11.11
N LEU A 56 -16.23 23.74 11.73
CA LEU A 56 -16.52 24.19 13.10
C LEU A 56 -17.82 25.00 13.16
N GLU A 57 -18.12 25.75 12.10
CA GLU A 57 -19.34 26.56 11.98
C GLU A 57 -20.59 25.68 11.80
N ALA A 58 -20.47 24.57 11.06
CA ALA A 58 -21.56 23.61 10.86
C ALA A 58 -21.79 22.69 12.08
N ARG A 59 -20.85 22.66 13.02
CA ARG A 59 -20.91 21.79 14.21
C ARG A 59 -21.91 22.33 15.24
N SER A 60 -22.88 21.51 15.62
CA SER A 60 -24.02 21.91 16.48
C SER A 60 -23.70 22.00 17.99
N GLY A 61 -22.46 22.27 18.39
CA GLY A 61 -22.09 22.42 19.81
C GLY A 61 -22.01 21.13 20.64
N GLY A 62 -21.60 20.00 20.04
CA GLY A 62 -21.47 18.71 20.73
C GLY A 62 -20.25 18.58 21.66
N PRO A 63 -20.19 17.50 22.48
CA PRO A 63 -19.07 17.24 23.39
C PRO A 63 -17.73 17.24 22.68
N VAL A 64 -16.73 17.91 23.27
CA VAL A 64 -15.38 18.00 22.69
C VAL A 64 -14.73 16.62 22.53
N GLY A 65 -14.98 15.68 23.45
CA GLY A 65 -14.47 14.31 23.36
C GLY A 65 -14.96 13.49 22.14
N LYS A 66 -16.02 13.94 21.44
CA LYS A 66 -16.49 13.32 20.18
C LYS A 66 -15.92 13.96 18.92
N LEU A 67 -15.19 15.07 19.06
CA LEU A 67 -14.69 15.86 17.93
C LEU A 67 -13.83 15.03 16.97
N TRP A 68 -12.97 14.15 17.48
CA TRP A 68 -12.09 13.35 16.64
C TRP A 68 -12.87 12.36 15.76
N THR A 69 -13.91 11.70 16.29
CA THR A 69 -14.79 10.83 15.50
C THR A 69 -15.59 11.62 14.46
N GLU A 70 -16.03 12.83 14.82
CA GLU A 70 -16.78 13.70 13.91
C GLU A 70 -15.89 14.21 12.77
N LEU A 71 -14.60 14.46 13.03
CA LEU A 71 -13.61 14.84 12.02
C LEU A 71 -13.31 13.71 11.04
N LEU A 72 -13.15 12.46 11.53
CA LEU A 72 -13.00 11.28 10.68
C LEU A 72 -14.24 11.08 9.80
N ALA A 73 -15.44 11.14 10.39
CA ALA A 73 -16.68 11.01 9.63
C ALA A 73 -16.87 12.17 8.62
N TRP A 74 -16.39 13.37 8.93
CA TRP A 74 -16.39 14.49 7.99
C TRP A 74 -15.44 14.23 6.83
N SER A 75 -14.21 13.80 7.09
CA SER A 75 -13.21 13.55 6.04
C SER A 75 -13.66 12.46 5.08
N GLU A 76 -14.33 11.40 5.56
CA GLU A 76 -14.93 10.39 4.68
C GLU A 76 -15.97 10.97 3.72
N ARG A 77 -16.84 11.87 4.21
CA ARG A 77 -17.90 12.50 3.40
C ARG A 77 -17.39 13.58 2.45
N THR A 78 -16.27 14.22 2.75
CA THR A 78 -15.76 15.38 1.99
C THR A 78 -14.50 15.03 1.20
N VAL A 79 -13.42 14.66 1.90
CA VAL A 79 -12.10 14.37 1.33
C VAL A 79 -12.13 13.05 0.56
N PHE A 80 -12.70 12.00 1.15
CA PHE A 80 -12.71 10.66 0.58
C PHE A 80 -14.03 10.32 -0.14
N ALA A 81 -14.82 11.33 -0.50
CA ALA A 81 -16.13 11.14 -1.13
C ALA A 81 -16.05 10.34 -2.45
N GLN A 82 -14.95 10.49 -3.20
CA GLN A 82 -14.72 9.70 -4.42
C GLN A 82 -14.47 8.22 -4.09
N ALA A 83 -13.71 7.93 -3.03
CA ALA A 83 -13.45 6.56 -2.58
C ALA A 83 -14.71 5.86 -2.11
N VAL A 84 -15.57 6.60 -1.39
CA VAL A 84 -16.89 6.13 -0.98
C VAL A 84 -17.76 5.83 -2.20
N ARG A 85 -17.91 6.79 -3.13
CA ARG A 85 -18.72 6.57 -4.36
C ARG A 85 -18.17 5.47 -5.26
N GLY A 86 -16.85 5.30 -5.30
CA GLY A 86 -16.18 4.25 -6.05
C GLY A 86 -16.20 2.88 -5.37
N GLY A 87 -16.74 2.77 -4.15
CA GLY A 87 -16.82 1.50 -3.42
C GLY A 87 -15.46 0.90 -3.07
N TRP A 88 -14.45 1.72 -2.82
CA TRP A 88 -13.10 1.27 -2.48
C TRP A 88 -12.53 1.89 -1.19
N ILE A 89 -13.35 2.65 -0.43
CA ILE A 89 -12.94 3.26 0.84
C ILE A 89 -12.53 2.24 1.90
N GLU A 90 -13.19 1.07 1.98
CA GLU A 90 -12.81 0.04 2.97
C GLU A 90 -11.43 -0.55 2.66
N ALA A 91 -11.10 -0.73 1.38
CA ALA A 91 -9.74 -1.11 1.00
C ALA A 91 -8.73 -0.04 1.43
N ALA A 92 -9.02 1.24 1.22
CA ALA A 92 -8.14 2.33 1.65
C ALA A 92 -7.96 2.36 3.19
N HIS A 93 -9.03 2.12 3.96
CA HIS A 93 -8.94 2.01 5.42
C HIS A 93 -8.17 0.78 5.90
N TYR A 94 -8.34 -0.36 5.21
CA TYR A 94 -7.59 -1.58 5.48
C TYR A 94 -6.09 -1.36 5.25
N TYR A 95 -5.70 -0.91 4.07
CA TYR A 95 -4.27 -0.74 3.73
C TYR A 95 -3.61 0.39 4.51
N SER A 96 -4.34 1.45 4.86
CA SER A 96 -3.82 2.43 5.82
C SER A 96 -3.67 1.86 7.22
N GLY A 97 -4.52 0.93 7.66
CA GLY A 97 -4.36 0.25 8.95
C GLY A 97 -3.12 -0.64 9.02
N THR A 98 -2.71 -1.23 7.89
CA THR A 98 -1.49 -2.05 7.77
C THR A 98 -0.25 -1.23 7.38
N ASP A 99 -0.39 0.07 7.17
CA ASP A 99 0.72 0.94 6.77
C ASP A 99 1.75 1.03 7.91
N PRO A 100 3.05 0.89 7.63
CA PRO A 100 4.10 0.96 8.66
C PRO A 100 4.07 2.25 9.48
N ARG A 101 3.54 3.35 8.94
CA ARG A 101 3.43 4.63 9.64
C ARG A 101 2.28 4.66 10.65
N SER A 102 1.27 3.80 10.53
CA SER A 102 0.08 3.85 11.38
C SER A 102 0.37 3.51 12.84
N GLU A 103 1.22 2.51 13.09
CA GLU A 103 1.56 2.08 14.45
C GLU A 103 2.42 3.12 15.20
N PRO A 104 3.51 3.67 14.65
CA PRO A 104 4.26 4.75 15.27
C PRO A 104 3.40 5.96 15.65
N VAL A 105 2.44 6.31 14.80
CA VAL A 105 1.51 7.43 15.02
C VAL A 105 0.57 7.15 16.19
N TRP A 106 0.07 5.93 16.29
CA TRP A 106 -0.73 5.49 17.43
C TRP A 106 0.08 5.52 18.74
N GLN A 107 1.27 4.90 18.74
CA GLN A 107 2.15 4.90 19.92
C GLN A 107 2.59 6.30 20.32
N HIS A 108 2.80 7.19 19.36
CA HIS A 108 3.13 8.59 19.63
C HIS A 108 1.96 9.31 20.32
N TRP A 109 0.72 9.08 19.87
CA TRP A 109 -0.48 9.57 20.56
C TRP A 109 -0.62 9.03 21.98
N GLU A 110 -0.41 7.72 22.20
CA GLU A 110 -0.49 7.11 23.54
C GLU A 110 0.55 7.71 24.50
N ARG A 111 1.80 7.86 24.04
CA ARG A 111 2.88 8.46 24.85
C ARG A 111 2.55 9.90 25.26
N PHE A 112 2.06 10.71 24.32
CA PHE A 112 1.74 12.11 24.58
C PHE A 112 0.54 12.26 25.52
N THR A 113 -0.53 11.50 25.30
CA THR A 113 -1.71 11.52 26.18
C THR A 113 -1.37 11.06 27.60
N ALA A 114 -0.52 10.03 27.75
CA ALA A 114 -0.05 9.59 29.06
C ALA A 114 0.79 10.66 29.77
N ALA A 115 1.71 11.32 29.05
CA ALA A 115 2.54 12.37 29.60
C ALA A 115 1.72 13.60 30.03
N TRP A 116 0.77 14.04 29.19
CA TRP A 116 -0.06 15.22 29.45
C TRP A 116 -1.10 15.01 30.55
N ALA A 117 -1.50 13.76 30.80
CA ALA A 117 -2.34 13.42 31.94
C ALA A 117 -1.62 13.65 33.29
N ILE A 118 -0.28 13.57 33.32
CA ILE A 118 0.54 13.84 34.51
C ILE A 118 0.85 15.33 34.61
N THR A 119 1.40 15.90 33.54
CA THR A 119 1.82 17.30 33.49
C THR A 119 1.45 17.89 32.14
N LYS A 120 0.55 18.88 32.15
CA LYS A 120 0.19 19.61 30.93
C LYS A 120 1.39 20.38 30.38
N PRO A 121 1.59 20.42 29.05
CA PRO A 121 2.67 21.19 28.45
C PRO A 121 2.36 22.69 28.55
N GLU A 122 3.41 23.52 28.68
CA GLU A 122 3.26 24.99 28.60
C GLU A 122 2.78 25.43 27.20
N ARG A 123 3.18 24.69 26.16
CA ARG A 123 2.80 24.88 24.77
C ARG A 123 2.50 23.55 24.11
N TYR A 124 1.31 23.43 23.50
CA TYR A 124 1.01 22.29 22.63
C TYR A 124 1.79 22.37 21.31
N PRO A 125 2.29 21.25 20.79
CA PRO A 125 2.91 21.22 19.47
C PRO A 125 1.85 21.51 18.40
N SER A 126 2.26 22.19 17.33
CA SER A 126 1.49 22.23 16.09
C SER A 126 1.35 20.82 15.51
N PHE A 127 0.33 20.60 14.68
CA PHE A 127 0.16 19.33 13.99
C PHE A 127 1.41 18.94 13.18
N ALA A 128 2.07 19.90 12.53
CA ALA A 128 3.26 19.63 11.74
C ALA A 128 4.46 19.15 12.59
N GLU A 129 4.69 19.78 13.75
CA GLU A 129 5.72 19.35 14.71
C GLU A 129 5.42 17.92 15.21
N TRP A 130 4.18 17.70 15.64
CA TRP A 130 3.71 16.39 16.16
C TRP A 130 3.78 15.28 15.09
N TRP A 131 3.35 15.58 13.86
CA TRP A 131 3.37 14.64 12.74
C TRP A 131 4.80 14.28 12.34
N THR A 132 5.70 15.27 12.34
CA THR A 132 7.11 15.03 12.06
C THR A 132 7.70 14.10 13.11
N GLU A 133 7.49 14.37 14.40
CA GLU A 133 7.99 13.53 15.49
C GLU A 133 7.42 12.10 15.44
N ALA A 134 6.13 11.94 15.14
CA ALA A 134 5.46 10.64 15.03
C ALA A 134 6.04 9.74 13.92
N GLN A 135 6.58 10.33 12.86
CA GLN A 135 7.16 9.60 11.73
C GLN A 135 8.65 9.25 11.93
N HIS A 136 9.33 9.81 12.92
CA HIS A 136 10.72 9.48 13.22
C HIS A 136 10.79 8.15 13.98
N THR A 137 10.59 7.04 13.28
CA THR A 137 10.81 5.69 13.84
C THR A 137 11.38 4.76 12.75
N ASP A 138 12.43 4.03 13.14
CA ASP A 138 13.37 3.15 12.41
C ASP A 138 13.27 2.94 10.89
N ALA A 139 14.46 3.05 10.26
CA ALA A 139 14.85 2.78 8.87
C ALA A 139 13.76 2.23 7.95
N GLU A 140 13.11 3.13 7.21
CA GLU A 140 12.32 2.78 6.04
C GLU A 140 13.22 2.04 5.03
N VAL A 141 12.77 0.87 4.55
CA VAL A 141 13.47 0.15 3.49
C VAL A 141 13.57 1.08 2.28
N GLU A 142 14.77 1.21 1.72
CA GLU A 142 15.04 2.15 0.63
C GLU A 142 14.05 1.91 -0.54
N GLY A 143 13.28 2.94 -0.89
CA GLY A 143 12.27 2.86 -1.96
C GLY A 143 12.77 2.22 -3.27
N PRO A 144 14.02 2.49 -3.74
CA PRO A 144 14.59 1.82 -4.90
C PRO A 144 14.71 0.29 -4.76
N LEU A 145 15.01 -0.23 -3.56
CA LEU A 145 15.09 -1.68 -3.32
C LEU A 145 13.72 -2.33 -3.38
N VAL A 146 12.70 -1.66 -2.83
CA VAL A 146 11.30 -2.14 -2.91
C VAL A 146 10.82 -2.16 -4.35
N GLU A 147 11.09 -1.12 -5.13
CA GLU A 147 10.73 -1.09 -6.56
C GLU A 147 11.44 -2.17 -7.37
N HIS A 148 12.74 -2.41 -7.12
CA HIS A 148 13.48 -3.53 -7.74
C HIS A 148 12.84 -4.88 -7.39
N ALA A 149 12.44 -5.08 -6.13
CA ALA A 149 11.77 -6.30 -5.70
C ALA A 149 10.38 -6.47 -6.34
N ILE A 150 9.62 -5.37 -6.50
CA ILE A 150 8.33 -5.39 -7.22
C ILE A 150 8.53 -5.77 -8.68
N GLU A 151 9.48 -5.15 -9.39
CA GLU A 151 9.75 -5.46 -10.79
C GLU A 151 10.22 -6.91 -10.97
N SER A 152 11.12 -7.38 -10.10
CA SER A 152 11.61 -8.76 -10.11
C SER A 152 10.48 -9.78 -9.90
N ALA A 153 9.58 -9.52 -8.94
CA ALA A 153 8.41 -10.35 -8.72
C ALA A 153 7.44 -10.29 -9.92
N ALA A 154 7.19 -9.11 -10.49
CA ALA A 154 6.35 -8.96 -11.67
C ALA A 154 6.91 -9.72 -12.88
N TYR A 155 8.24 -9.68 -13.08
CA TYR A 155 8.91 -10.44 -14.11
C TYR A 155 8.73 -11.95 -13.92
N SER A 156 8.83 -12.44 -12.67
CA SER A 156 8.59 -13.86 -12.37
C SER A 156 7.17 -14.31 -12.76
N TYR A 157 6.15 -13.47 -12.52
CA TYR A 157 4.77 -13.74 -12.94
C TYR A 157 4.64 -13.78 -14.47
N TRP A 158 5.22 -12.80 -15.16
CA TRP A 158 5.22 -12.76 -16.62
C TRP A 158 5.91 -13.98 -17.24
N ALA A 159 7.09 -14.35 -16.74
CA ALA A 159 7.87 -15.47 -17.26
C ALA A 159 7.10 -16.79 -17.14
N VAL A 160 6.44 -16.99 -15.99
CA VAL A 160 5.55 -18.15 -15.79
C VAL A 160 4.34 -18.10 -16.73
N LEU A 161 3.73 -16.95 -16.94
CA LEU A 161 2.59 -16.82 -17.86
C LEU A 161 2.98 -17.18 -19.30
N VAL A 162 4.17 -16.77 -19.75
CA VAL A 162 4.74 -17.17 -21.05
C VAL A 162 4.96 -18.68 -21.10
N LEU A 163 5.54 -19.27 -20.06
CA LEU A 163 5.78 -20.71 -19.98
C LEU A 163 4.47 -21.52 -20.05
N MET A 164 3.43 -21.07 -19.36
CA MET A 164 2.12 -21.74 -19.32
C MET A 164 1.39 -21.69 -20.66
N THR A 165 1.55 -20.61 -21.42
CA THR A 165 0.85 -20.40 -22.71
C THR A 165 1.59 -21.03 -23.88
N ASN A 166 2.91 -20.92 -23.88
CA ASN A 166 3.72 -21.22 -25.06
C ASN A 166 4.66 -22.44 -24.88
N GLY A 167 4.70 -23.04 -23.69
CA GLY A 167 5.61 -24.14 -23.36
C GLY A 167 7.06 -23.70 -23.18
N ASP A 168 8.00 -24.66 -23.23
CA ASP A 168 9.44 -24.37 -23.17
C ASP A 168 9.90 -23.66 -24.45
N GLN A 169 10.07 -22.34 -24.39
CA GLN A 169 10.59 -21.54 -25.50
C GLN A 169 12.06 -21.17 -25.27
N PRO A 170 12.97 -21.47 -26.23
CA PRO A 170 14.36 -21.03 -26.18
C PRO A 170 14.52 -19.52 -25.95
N ALA A 171 13.60 -18.71 -26.49
CA ALA A 171 13.59 -17.26 -26.30
C ALA A 171 13.31 -16.84 -24.84
N LEU A 172 12.41 -17.55 -24.14
CA LEU A 172 12.16 -17.30 -22.71
C LEU A 172 13.38 -17.66 -21.88
N ARG A 173 14.02 -18.80 -22.18
CA ARG A 173 15.25 -19.25 -21.53
C ARG A 173 16.37 -18.22 -21.70
N GLU A 174 16.58 -17.72 -22.92
CA GLU A 174 17.57 -16.69 -23.21
C GLU A 174 17.28 -15.40 -22.44
N HIS A 175 16.02 -14.95 -22.43
CA HIS A 175 15.63 -13.73 -21.72
C HIS A 175 15.81 -13.84 -20.19
N ILE A 176 15.55 -15.02 -19.61
CA ILE A 176 15.82 -15.29 -18.19
C ILE A 176 17.32 -15.27 -17.92
N GLU A 177 18.16 -15.92 -18.73
CA GLU A 177 19.62 -15.94 -18.54
C GLU A 177 20.26 -14.54 -18.70
N GLN A 178 19.71 -13.68 -19.56
CA GLN A 178 20.16 -12.30 -19.69
C GLN A 178 19.94 -11.48 -18.41
N ARG A 179 18.83 -11.71 -17.69
CA ARG A 179 18.52 -11.00 -16.44
C ARG A 179 19.09 -11.69 -15.20
N CYS A 180 19.20 -13.02 -15.24
CA CYS A 180 19.67 -13.86 -14.15
C CYS A 180 20.68 -14.88 -14.68
N PRO A 181 21.97 -14.48 -14.81
CA PRO A 181 22.99 -15.36 -15.35
C PRO A 181 23.17 -16.64 -14.52
N ALA A 182 23.29 -17.76 -15.22
CA ALA A 182 23.43 -19.09 -14.67
C ALA A 182 22.20 -19.63 -13.90
N PHE A 183 21.02 -19.03 -14.07
CA PHE A 183 19.79 -19.49 -13.43
C PHE A 183 19.50 -20.97 -13.73
N PHE A 184 19.67 -21.41 -14.99
CA PHE A 184 19.39 -22.79 -15.40
C PHE A 184 20.51 -23.79 -15.05
N THR A 185 21.58 -23.35 -14.38
CA THR A 185 22.58 -24.30 -13.84
C THR A 185 22.05 -25.05 -12.63
N ARG A 186 21.04 -24.50 -11.95
CA ARG A 186 20.44 -25.04 -10.71
C ARG A 186 18.94 -25.29 -10.82
N ASN A 187 18.29 -24.66 -11.78
CA ASN A 187 16.85 -24.73 -11.99
C ASN A 187 16.55 -25.34 -13.37
N PHE A 188 15.40 -26.00 -13.50
CA PHE A 188 14.89 -26.51 -14.77
C PHE A 188 13.60 -25.79 -15.16
N LEU A 189 13.33 -25.68 -16.45
CA LEU A 189 12.04 -25.23 -16.96
C LEU A 189 11.00 -26.33 -16.76
N PRO A 190 9.95 -26.11 -15.93
CA PRO A 190 8.92 -27.11 -15.73
C PRO A 190 7.97 -27.18 -16.93
N ALA A 191 7.19 -28.25 -17.01
CA ALA A 191 6.05 -28.29 -17.92
C ALA A 191 5.01 -27.24 -17.50
N GLY A 192 4.55 -26.40 -18.43
CA GLY A 192 3.59 -25.34 -18.15
C GLY A 192 2.22 -25.81 -17.62
N SER A 193 1.92 -27.11 -17.72
CA SER A 193 0.71 -27.74 -17.18
C SER A 193 0.83 -28.19 -15.71
N ASP A 194 2.03 -28.22 -15.12
CA ASP A 194 2.24 -28.57 -13.71
C ASP A 194 2.27 -27.31 -12.85
N ASP A 195 1.10 -26.92 -12.32
CA ASP A 195 0.93 -25.73 -11.50
C ASP A 195 1.93 -25.68 -10.32
N ALA A 196 2.20 -26.82 -9.66
CA ALA A 196 3.08 -26.85 -8.49
C ALA A 196 4.56 -26.67 -8.89
N ALA A 197 4.98 -27.23 -10.02
CA ALA A 197 6.34 -27.03 -10.52
C ALA A 197 6.53 -25.61 -11.05
N VAL A 198 5.51 -25.05 -11.69
CA VAL A 198 5.47 -23.66 -12.15
C VAL A 198 5.57 -22.66 -10.98
N ASP A 199 4.85 -22.90 -9.89
CA ASP A 199 4.91 -22.03 -8.71
C ASP A 199 6.30 -22.07 -8.05
N ARG A 200 6.92 -23.25 -7.91
CA ARG A 200 8.30 -23.38 -7.42
C ARG A 200 9.30 -22.67 -8.32
N PHE A 201 9.13 -22.78 -9.63
CA PHE A 201 9.97 -22.08 -10.61
C PHE A 201 9.86 -20.56 -10.47
N ARG A 202 8.63 -20.04 -10.33
CA ARG A 202 8.37 -18.61 -10.08
C ARG A 202 9.13 -18.11 -8.86
N GLU A 203 9.02 -18.84 -7.75
CA GLU A 203 9.66 -18.48 -6.48
C GLU A 203 11.18 -18.50 -6.57
N ALA A 204 11.76 -19.51 -7.23
CA ALA A 204 13.19 -19.57 -7.49
C ALA A 204 13.66 -18.40 -8.35
N LEU A 205 12.93 -18.06 -9.41
CA LEU A 205 13.25 -16.95 -10.30
C LEU A 205 13.15 -15.59 -9.58
N GLU A 206 12.09 -15.37 -8.80
CA GLU A 206 11.95 -14.18 -7.94
C GLU A 206 13.13 -14.07 -6.95
N ALA A 207 13.50 -15.18 -6.31
CA ALA A 207 14.59 -15.21 -5.35
C ALA A 207 15.94 -14.84 -5.99
N ASP A 208 16.27 -15.42 -7.15
CA ASP A 208 17.54 -15.17 -7.82
C ASP A 208 17.62 -13.76 -8.45
N LEU A 209 16.51 -13.21 -8.94
CA LEU A 209 16.45 -11.83 -9.48
C LEU A 209 16.65 -10.76 -8.40
N ILE A 210 16.08 -10.99 -7.22
CA ILE A 210 16.21 -10.07 -6.09
C ILE A 210 17.58 -10.25 -5.42
N GLY A 211 18.07 -11.49 -5.34
CA GLY A 211 19.24 -11.86 -4.57
C GLY A 211 18.90 -12.26 -3.13
N SER A 212 19.93 -12.37 -2.30
CA SER A 212 19.81 -12.77 -0.90
C SER A 212 20.55 -11.82 0.03
N GLY A 213 19.99 -11.60 1.21
CA GLY A 213 20.57 -10.75 2.25
C GLY A 213 19.49 -10.04 3.06
N PRO A 214 19.75 -9.66 4.32
CA PRO A 214 18.72 -9.13 5.23
C PRO A 214 17.92 -7.96 4.63
N ARG A 215 18.60 -6.99 4.02
CA ARG A 215 17.95 -5.83 3.38
C ARG A 215 17.09 -6.21 2.16
N LEU A 216 17.52 -7.23 1.40
CA LEU A 216 16.78 -7.70 0.22
C LEU A 216 15.57 -8.54 0.63
N ASP A 217 15.67 -9.29 1.73
CA ASP A 217 14.55 -10.01 2.31
C ASP A 217 13.49 -9.05 2.88
N GLU A 218 13.92 -7.96 3.53
CA GLU A 218 13.04 -6.86 3.94
C GLU A 218 12.35 -6.20 2.73
N ALA A 219 13.10 -5.88 1.67
CA ALA A 219 12.54 -5.32 0.43
C ALA A 219 11.54 -6.27 -0.24
N ARG A 220 11.81 -7.58 -0.27
CA ARG A 220 10.89 -8.61 -0.77
C ARG A 220 9.61 -8.66 0.07
N SER A 221 9.74 -8.59 1.39
CA SER A 221 8.59 -8.55 2.31
C SER A 221 7.73 -7.32 2.09
N ALA A 222 8.37 -6.14 1.98
CA ALA A 222 7.70 -4.87 1.67
C ALA A 222 7.00 -4.92 0.30
N ALA A 223 7.67 -5.44 -0.74
CA ALA A 223 7.11 -5.58 -2.08
C ALA A 223 5.85 -6.46 -2.08
N ARG A 224 5.83 -7.58 -1.34
CA ARG A 224 4.67 -8.49 -1.24
C ARG A 224 3.41 -7.83 -0.67
N SER A 225 3.59 -6.84 0.19
CA SER A 225 2.49 -6.06 0.77
C SER A 225 2.17 -4.80 -0.04
N HIS A 226 2.96 -4.50 -1.08
CA HIS A 226 2.81 -3.29 -1.86
C HIS A 226 1.63 -3.37 -2.83
N LEU A 227 0.81 -2.31 -2.87
CA LEU A 227 -0.42 -2.23 -3.67
C LEU A 227 -0.19 -2.51 -5.17
N ARG A 228 0.97 -2.11 -5.69
CA ARG A 228 1.38 -2.38 -7.08
C ARG A 228 1.52 -3.89 -7.33
N LEU A 229 2.24 -4.62 -6.47
CA LEU A 229 2.48 -6.05 -6.67
C LEU A 229 1.21 -6.88 -6.43
N LEU A 230 0.36 -6.49 -5.48
CA LEU A 230 -0.97 -7.12 -5.29
C LEU A 230 -1.81 -7.03 -6.57
N ARG A 231 -1.71 -5.91 -7.30
CA ARG A 231 -2.38 -5.74 -8.59
C ARG A 231 -1.77 -6.59 -9.69
N VAL A 232 -0.44 -6.62 -9.78
CA VAL A 232 0.26 -7.48 -10.74
C VAL A 232 -0.12 -8.94 -10.54
N ALA A 233 -0.17 -9.41 -9.30
CA ALA A 233 -0.61 -10.77 -8.98
C ALA A 233 -2.07 -11.03 -9.37
N ALA A 234 -2.97 -10.06 -9.15
CA ALA A 234 -4.37 -10.18 -9.57
C ALA A 234 -4.53 -10.21 -11.09
N TYR A 235 -3.78 -9.35 -11.81
CA TYR A 235 -3.76 -9.35 -13.27
C TYR A 235 -3.23 -10.67 -13.82
N PHE A 236 -2.13 -11.18 -13.25
CA PHE A 236 -1.60 -12.50 -13.57
C PHE A 236 -2.64 -13.60 -13.40
N ALA A 237 -3.41 -13.60 -12.30
CA ALA A 237 -4.46 -14.60 -12.08
C ALA A 237 -5.54 -14.56 -13.19
N VAL A 238 -5.94 -13.37 -13.64
CA VAL A 238 -6.87 -13.22 -14.78
C VAL A 238 -6.25 -13.74 -16.07
N CYS A 239 -5.00 -13.36 -16.37
CA CYS A 239 -4.31 -13.86 -17.56
C CYS A 239 -4.12 -15.37 -17.54
N LYS A 240 -3.79 -15.96 -16.38
CA LYS A 240 -3.62 -17.40 -16.18
C LYS A 240 -4.91 -18.15 -16.50
N GLU A 241 -6.05 -17.63 -16.04
CA GLU A 241 -7.34 -18.24 -16.35
C GLU A 241 -7.71 -18.08 -17.83
N GLN A 242 -7.47 -16.90 -18.41
CA GLN A 242 -7.72 -16.68 -19.83
C GLN A 242 -6.83 -17.55 -20.74
N ALA A 243 -5.58 -17.81 -20.34
CA ALA A 243 -4.67 -18.71 -21.03
C ALA A 243 -5.19 -20.17 -21.05
N ARG A 244 -5.85 -20.61 -19.97
CA ARG A 244 -6.49 -21.95 -19.92
C ARG A 244 -7.68 -22.05 -20.87
N LEU A 245 -8.46 -20.99 -20.98
CA LEU A 245 -9.64 -20.95 -21.85
C LEU A 245 -9.28 -20.76 -23.33
N THR A 246 -8.27 -19.95 -23.62
CA THR A 246 -7.88 -19.56 -24.98
C THR A 246 -6.34 -19.58 -25.15
N PRO A 247 -5.73 -20.77 -25.31
CA PRO A 247 -4.27 -20.92 -25.28
C PRO A 247 -3.50 -20.23 -26.42
N ALA A 248 -4.20 -19.79 -27.48
CA ALA A 248 -3.58 -19.26 -28.69
C ALA A 248 -3.28 -17.74 -28.65
N ALA A 249 -3.64 -17.03 -27.57
CA ALA A 249 -3.39 -15.60 -27.47
C ALA A 249 -1.91 -15.32 -27.11
N PRO A 250 -1.15 -14.55 -27.92
CA PRO A 250 0.24 -14.26 -27.60
C PRO A 250 0.34 -13.38 -26.36
N ILE A 251 1.23 -13.76 -25.43
CA ILE A 251 1.58 -12.93 -24.28
C ILE A 251 2.45 -11.77 -24.78
N PRO A 252 2.12 -10.51 -24.45
CA PRO A 252 2.94 -9.36 -24.84
C PRO A 252 4.33 -9.39 -24.18
N ALA A 253 5.26 -8.60 -24.74
CA ALA A 253 6.56 -8.36 -24.11
C ALA A 253 6.40 -7.85 -22.68
N PHE A 254 7.39 -8.12 -21.83
CA PHE A 254 7.33 -7.86 -20.38
C PHE A 254 6.90 -6.42 -20.05
N GLU A 255 7.47 -5.42 -20.73
CA GLU A 255 7.20 -4.01 -20.46
C GLU A 255 5.74 -3.64 -20.79
N ALA A 256 5.21 -4.16 -21.89
CA ALA A 256 3.83 -3.96 -22.28
C ALA A 256 2.86 -4.72 -21.36
N TRP A 257 3.23 -5.94 -20.94
CA TRP A 257 2.46 -6.72 -19.97
C TRP A 257 2.41 -6.02 -18.60
N LEU A 258 3.54 -5.53 -18.11
CA LEU A 258 3.64 -4.82 -16.85
C LEU A 258 2.82 -3.53 -16.87
N GLN A 259 2.86 -2.79 -17.98
CA GLN A 259 2.02 -1.60 -18.15
C GLN A 259 0.52 -1.94 -18.10
N GLN A 260 0.10 -3.06 -18.69
CA GLN A 260 -1.29 -3.53 -18.58
C GLN A 260 -1.63 -3.92 -17.14
N ALA A 261 -0.73 -4.63 -16.46
CA ALA A 261 -0.87 -4.99 -15.05
C ALA A 261 -1.01 -3.77 -14.14
N ASP A 262 -0.19 -2.74 -14.35
CA ASP A 262 -0.23 -1.48 -13.60
C ASP A 262 -1.56 -0.75 -13.74
N ASN A 263 -2.18 -0.84 -14.92
CA ASN A 263 -3.47 -0.21 -15.22
C ASN A 263 -4.68 -1.11 -14.97
N PHE A 264 -4.45 -2.36 -14.57
CA PHE A 264 -5.52 -3.34 -14.40
C PHE A 264 -6.52 -2.89 -13.35
N VAL A 265 -7.77 -2.65 -13.72
CA VAL A 265 -8.88 -2.34 -12.82
C VAL A 265 -10.05 -3.27 -13.09
N ILE A 266 -10.81 -3.60 -12.05
CA ILE A 266 -12.07 -4.33 -12.18
C ILE A 266 -13.25 -3.36 -12.18
N ALA A 267 -14.33 -3.75 -12.86
CA ALA A 267 -15.58 -3.00 -12.81
C ALA A 267 -16.15 -2.97 -11.37
N PRO A 268 -16.84 -1.88 -10.98
CA PRO A 268 -17.51 -1.77 -9.69
C PRO A 268 -18.55 -2.86 -9.44
#